data_AF-A0AAW4CPS4-F1
#
_entry.id   AF-A0AAW4CPS4-F1
#
_cell.length_a   1.000
_cell.length_b   1.000
_cell.length_c   1.000
_cell.angle_alpha   90.00
_cell.angle_beta   90.00
_cell.angle_gamma   90.00
#
_symmetry.space_group_name_H-M   'P 1'
#
loop_
_entity.id
_entity.type
_entity.pdbx_description
1 polymer ?
#
loop_
_entity_poly.entity_id
_entity_poly.type
_entity_poly.pdbx_seq_one_letter_code
_entity_poly.pdbx_strand_id
1 'polypeptide(L)'
;TGTGTLVDDLMTRAGLRNLAADLGKPAIAQVSLEEMVAARPDYLIVESATDRITDQGTEMLHHPVLRDIARISLPQAWTVCGGPAYVQAARALSQAVSAR
;
A
#
# COMPACT_ATOMS: atom_id res chain seq x y z
N THR A 1 -4.29 4.82 -1.59
CA THR A 1 -4.85 4.07 -2.75
C THR A 1 -6.27 3.67 -2.39
N GLY A 2 -7.14 3.49 -3.36
CA GLY A 2 -8.59 3.47 -3.14
C GLY A 2 -9.29 2.50 -4.06
N THR A 3 -10.55 2.14 -3.77
CA THR A 3 -11.34 1.29 -4.65
C THR A 3 -11.50 1.93 -6.04
N GLY A 4 -11.45 1.12 -7.09
CA GLY A 4 -11.58 1.58 -8.48
C GLY A 4 -10.38 2.35 -9.03
N THR A 5 -9.24 2.37 -8.33
CA THR A 5 -7.99 2.93 -8.84
C THR A 5 -7.19 1.89 -9.64
N LEU A 6 -6.21 2.31 -10.46
CA LEU A 6 -5.31 1.36 -11.12
C LEU A 6 -4.58 0.46 -10.11
N VAL A 7 -4.22 1.00 -8.94
CA VAL A 7 -3.55 0.23 -7.89
C VAL A 7 -4.49 -0.83 -7.31
N ASP A 8 -5.78 -0.55 -7.21
CA ASP A 8 -6.80 -1.53 -6.80
C ASP A 8 -6.92 -2.70 -7.78
N ASP A 9 -6.96 -2.41 -9.09
CA ASP A 9 -6.96 -3.42 -10.15
C ASP A 9 -5.66 -4.23 -10.11
N LEU A 10 -4.51 -3.57 -9.92
CA LEU A 10 -3.23 -4.25 -9.80
C LEU A 10 -3.19 -5.17 -8.57
N MET A 11 -3.65 -4.72 -7.41
CA MET A 11 -3.76 -5.54 -6.21
C MET A 11 -4.62 -6.77 -6.48
N THR A 12 -5.79 -6.58 -7.07
CA THR A 12 -6.72 -7.68 -7.41
C THR A 12 -6.05 -8.70 -8.33
N ARG A 13 -5.37 -8.24 -9.39
CA ARG A 13 -4.66 -9.13 -10.33
C ARG A 13 -3.44 -9.82 -9.71
N ALA A 14 -2.82 -9.21 -8.71
CA ALA A 14 -1.73 -9.81 -7.95
C ALA A 14 -2.22 -10.78 -6.86
N GLY A 15 -3.54 -10.99 -6.73
CA GLY A 15 -4.13 -11.88 -5.71
C GLY A 15 -4.28 -11.23 -4.33
N LEU A 16 -4.18 -9.90 -4.26
CA LEU A 16 -4.40 -9.12 -3.04
C LEU A 16 -5.83 -8.61 -2.98
N ARG A 17 -6.32 -8.44 -1.75
CA ARG A 17 -7.59 -7.74 -1.48
C ARG A 17 -7.29 -6.35 -0.92
N ASN A 18 -7.95 -5.34 -1.48
CA ASN A 18 -7.81 -3.97 -1.00
C ASN A 18 -8.70 -3.72 0.22
N LEU A 19 -8.06 -3.54 1.37
CA LEU A 19 -8.75 -3.34 2.65
C LEU A 19 -9.65 -2.09 2.67
N ALA A 20 -9.36 -1.07 1.85
CA ALA A 20 -10.22 0.10 1.73
C ALA A 20 -11.64 -0.28 1.26
N ALA A 21 -11.78 -1.33 0.43
CA ALA A 21 -13.07 -1.84 -0.01
C ALA A 21 -13.85 -2.45 1.15
N ASP A 22 -13.18 -3.25 1.99
CA ASP A 22 -13.80 -3.92 3.12
C ASP A 22 -14.23 -2.94 4.22
N LEU A 23 -13.46 -1.87 4.39
CA LEU A 23 -13.76 -0.80 5.34
C LEU A 23 -14.79 0.21 4.82
N GLY A 24 -15.34 0.01 3.61
CA GLY A 24 -16.31 0.91 2.98
C GLY A 24 -15.75 2.32 2.74
N LYS A 25 -14.42 2.46 2.60
CA LYS A 25 -13.77 3.75 2.43
C LYS A 25 -13.74 4.13 0.94
N PRO A 26 -13.94 5.42 0.60
CA PRO A 26 -13.84 5.89 -0.77
C PRO A 26 -12.40 5.86 -1.27
N ALA A 27 -12.22 6.13 -2.56
CA ALA A 27 -10.88 6.31 -3.08
C ALA A 27 -10.18 7.49 -2.43
N ILE A 28 -8.97 7.27 -1.92
CA ILE A 28 -8.19 8.26 -1.14
C ILE A 28 -8.93 8.62 0.14
N ALA A 29 -8.73 7.81 1.17
CA ALA A 29 -9.31 8.02 2.50
C ALA A 29 -8.23 8.04 3.57
N GLN A 30 -8.49 8.78 4.63
CA GLN A 30 -7.73 8.62 5.88
C GLN A 30 -8.28 7.42 6.65
N VAL A 31 -7.36 6.58 7.11
CA VAL A 31 -7.63 5.42 7.96
C VAL A 31 -6.85 5.65 9.25
N SER A 32 -7.52 5.56 10.40
CA SER A 32 -6.85 5.73 11.68
C SER A 32 -5.92 4.54 11.98
N LEU A 33 -4.98 4.70 12.90
CA LEU A 33 -4.13 3.57 13.34
C LEU A 33 -4.98 2.46 13.97
N GLU A 34 -6.00 2.83 14.73
CA GLU A 34 -6.91 1.89 15.39
C GLU A 34 -7.69 1.08 14.35
N GLU A 35 -8.23 1.73 13.31
CA GLU A 35 -8.90 1.04 12.20
C GLU A 35 -7.92 0.11 11.46
N MET A 36 -6.70 0.58 11.18
CA MET A 36 -5.66 -0.21 10.51
C MET A 36 -5.32 -1.47 11.30
N VAL A 37 -5.15 -1.35 12.61
CA VAL A 37 -4.82 -2.47 13.51
C VAL A 37 -5.99 -3.45 13.62
N ALA A 38 -7.21 -2.94 13.79
CA ALA A 38 -8.41 -3.77 13.86
C ALA A 38 -8.62 -4.57 12.56
N ALA A 39 -8.28 -3.97 11.42
CA ALA A 39 -8.42 -4.58 10.11
C ALA A 39 -7.36 -5.66 9.79
N ARG A 40 -6.26 -5.72 10.57
CA ARG A 40 -5.18 -6.74 10.48
C ARG A 40 -4.70 -7.00 9.04
N PRO A 41 -4.15 -6.00 8.35
CA PRO A 41 -3.64 -6.18 7.00
C PRO A 41 -2.43 -7.11 6.96
N ASP A 42 -2.33 -7.90 5.89
CA ASP A 42 -1.16 -8.72 5.61
C ASP A 42 0.03 -7.91 5.09
N TYR A 43 -0.25 -6.84 4.36
CA TYR A 43 0.74 -6.00 3.71
C TYR A 43 0.39 -4.51 3.82
N LEU A 44 1.41 -3.68 3.98
CA LEU A 44 1.35 -2.23 3.77
C LEU A 44 2.08 -1.90 2.47
N ILE A 45 1.35 -1.37 1.49
CA ILE A 45 1.95 -0.82 0.26
C ILE A 45 2.25 0.65 0.53
N VAL A 46 3.54 1.01 0.53
CA VAL A 46 4.01 2.36 0.87
C VAL A 46 4.89 2.94 -0.22
N GLU A 47 5.05 4.26 -0.22
CA GLU A 47 6.01 4.92 -1.10
C GLU A 47 7.44 4.67 -0.61
N SER A 48 8.35 4.26 -1.48
CA SER A 48 9.75 4.00 -1.10
C SER A 48 10.48 5.20 -0.50
N ALA A 49 10.08 6.44 -0.83
CA ALA A 49 10.63 7.63 -0.20
C ALA A 49 10.34 7.69 1.32
N THR A 50 9.25 7.07 1.76
CA THR A 50 8.83 7.01 3.17
C THR A 50 9.58 5.94 3.99
N ASP A 51 10.50 5.19 3.38
CA ASP A 51 11.35 4.24 4.10
C ASP A 51 12.28 4.95 5.11
N ARG A 52 12.49 6.26 4.98
CA ARG A 52 13.25 7.09 5.91
C ARG A 52 12.38 8.22 6.44
N ILE A 53 12.43 8.46 7.75
CA ILE A 53 11.68 9.53 8.41
C ILE A 53 12.27 10.89 8.00
N THR A 54 11.48 11.68 7.30
CA THR A 54 11.82 13.06 6.88
C THR A 54 10.88 14.11 7.44
N ASP A 55 9.69 13.71 7.86
CA ASP A 55 8.60 14.57 8.34
C ASP A 55 7.64 13.76 9.23
N GLN A 56 6.68 14.45 9.84
CA GLN A 56 5.69 13.86 10.75
C GLN A 56 4.77 12.82 10.08
N GLY A 57 4.46 13.01 8.79
CA GLY A 57 3.63 12.05 8.05
C GLY A 57 4.38 10.72 7.87
N THR A 58 5.67 10.82 7.53
CA THR A 58 6.53 9.65 7.44
C THR A 58 6.79 9.03 8.81
N GLU A 59 6.98 9.82 9.87
CA GLU A 59 7.11 9.30 11.24
C GLU A 59 5.94 8.39 11.64
N MET A 60 4.70 8.77 11.29
CA MET A 60 3.50 7.96 11.54
C MET A 60 3.54 6.59 10.85
N LEU A 61 4.10 6.49 9.65
CA LEU A 61 4.26 5.21 8.95
C LEU A 61 5.25 4.27 9.63
N HIS A 62 6.10 4.78 10.52
CA HIS A 62 7.06 4.02 11.33
C HIS A 62 6.53 3.71 12.73
N HIS A 63 5.25 3.98 12.99
CA HIS A 63 4.63 3.73 14.28
C HIS A 63 4.81 2.26 14.72
N PRO A 64 5.13 1.97 16.01
CA PRO A 64 5.41 0.62 16.49
C PRO A 64 4.30 -0.40 16.19
N VAL A 65 3.05 0.05 16.18
CA VAL A 65 1.89 -0.81 15.91
C VAL A 65 1.84 -1.36 14.47
N LEU A 66 2.56 -0.71 13.55
CA LEU A 66 2.66 -1.13 12.15
C LEU A 66 3.95 -1.91 11.87
N ARG A 67 4.80 -2.12 12.89
CA ARG A 67 6.14 -2.70 12.72
C ARG A 67 6.11 -4.11 12.15
N ASP A 68 5.14 -4.91 12.56
CA ASP A 68 5.07 -6.33 12.23
C ASP A 68 4.31 -6.62 10.93
N ILE A 69 3.75 -5.59 10.29
CA ILE A 69 3.09 -5.73 8.99
C ILE A 69 4.14 -5.67 7.89
N ALA A 70 4.12 -6.65 6.99
CA ALA A 70 5.06 -6.71 5.87
C ALA A 70 4.89 -5.48 4.95
N ARG A 71 5.99 -4.82 4.59
CA ARG A 71 5.97 -3.63 3.73
C ARG A 71 6.35 -3.98 2.29
N ILE A 72 5.58 -3.44 1.34
CA ILE A 72 5.91 -3.44 -0.08
C ILE A 72 6.16 -1.98 -0.47
N SER A 73 7.43 -1.58 -0.52
CA SER A 73 7.83 -0.22 -0.86
C SER A 73 7.95 -0.06 -2.37
N LEU A 74 7.16 0.84 -2.94
CA LEU A 74 7.13 1.13 -4.38
C LEU A 74 7.42 2.62 -4.63
N PRO A 75 8.26 2.97 -5.63
CA PRO A 75 8.40 4.36 -6.03
C PRO A 75 7.06 4.94 -6.50
N GLN A 76 6.74 6.16 -6.05
CA GLN A 76 5.50 6.85 -6.44
C GLN A 76 5.36 6.98 -7.96
N ALA A 77 6.47 7.21 -8.66
CA ALA A 77 6.52 7.32 -10.12
C ALA A 77 6.02 6.05 -10.84
N TRP A 78 5.98 4.90 -10.17
CA TRP A 78 5.51 3.65 -10.75
C TRP A 78 4.01 3.45 -10.61
N THR A 79 3.32 4.16 -9.69
CA THR A 79 1.92 3.88 -9.35
C THR A 79 0.96 5.03 -9.63
N VAL A 80 1.43 6.29 -9.68
CA VAL A 80 0.54 7.47 -9.73
C VAL A 80 -0.11 7.70 -11.10
N CYS A 81 0.65 7.71 -12.18
CA CYS A 81 0.12 8.10 -13.50
C CYS A 81 -0.29 6.92 -14.40
N GLY A 82 -0.07 5.68 -13.98
CA GLY A 82 -0.34 4.50 -14.82
C GLY A 82 0.50 4.43 -16.11
N GLY A 83 1.68 5.07 -16.13
CA GLY A 83 2.55 5.12 -17.31
C GLY A 83 3.34 3.83 -17.56
N PRO A 84 4.30 3.81 -18.50
CA PRO A 84 5.12 2.62 -18.80
C PRO A 84 5.83 2.02 -17.58
N ALA A 85 6.18 2.85 -16.60
CA ALA A 85 6.75 2.42 -15.32
C ALA A 85 5.79 1.58 -14.46
N TYR A 86 4.48 1.57 -14.75
CA TYR A 86 3.48 0.79 -14.02
C TYR A 86 3.73 -0.72 -14.10
N VAL A 87 4.38 -1.19 -15.16
CA VAL A 87 4.84 -2.58 -15.29
C VAL A 87 5.87 -2.94 -14.20
N GLN A 88 6.68 -1.97 -13.76
CA GLN A 88 7.65 -2.17 -12.68
C GLN A 88 6.95 -2.33 -11.34
N ALA A 89 5.92 -1.50 -11.06
CA ALA A 89 5.06 -1.69 -9.90
C ALA A 89 4.37 -3.05 -9.90
N ALA A 90 3.83 -3.47 -11.05
CA ALA A 90 3.17 -4.76 -11.18
C ALA A 90 4.11 -5.92 -10.87
N ARG A 91 5.31 -5.92 -11.46
CA ARG A 91 6.34 -6.94 -11.22
C ARG A 91 6.77 -6.97 -9.75
N ALA A 92 7.08 -5.82 -9.17
CA ALA A 92 7.53 -5.73 -7.78
C ALA A 92 6.45 -6.23 -6.81
N LEU A 93 5.20 -5.83 -7.02
CA LEU A 93 4.07 -6.28 -6.20
C LEU A 93 3.89 -7.80 -6.29
N SER A 94 3.83 -8.36 -7.51
CA SER A 94 3.67 -9.81 -7.69
C SER A 94 4.81 -10.62 -7.07
N GLN A 95 6.06 -10.15 -7.22
CA GLN A 95 7.23 -10.80 -6.61
C GLN A 95 7.14 -10.80 -5.09
N ALA A 96 6.76 -9.67 -4.47
CA ALA A 96 6.63 -9.56 -3.03
C ALA A 96 5.53 -10.51 -2.48
N VAL A 97 4.43 -10.66 -3.21
CA VAL A 97 3.32 -11.54 -2.82
C VAL A 97 3.67 -13.02 -2.99
N SER A 98 4.39 -13.40 -4.05
CA SER A 98 4.77 -14.79 -4.31
C SER A 98 5.97 -15.28 -3.48
N ALA A 99 6.71 -14.38 -2.85
CA ALA A 99 7.86 -14.73 -1.99
C ALA A 99 7.47 -15.19 -0.58
N ARG A 100 6.17 -15.25 -0.27
CA ARG A 100 5.59 -15.66 1.00
C ARG A 100 4.90 -17.02 0.85
#